data_AF-A0A1B6FFK7-F1
#
_entry.id   AF-A0A1B6FFK7-F1
#
_cell.length_a   1.000
_cell.length_b   1.000
_cell.length_c   1.000
_cell.angle_alpha   90.00
_cell.angle_beta   90.00
_cell.angle_gamma   90.00
#
_symmetry.space_group_name_H-M   'P 1'
#
loop_
_entity.id
_entity.type
_entity.pdbx_description
1 polymer ?
#
loop_
_entity_poly.entity_id
_entity_poly.type
_entity_poly.pdbx_seq_one_letter_code
_entity_poly.pdbx_strand_id
1 'polypeptide(L)'
;AVIYECAQFFKPVSKLALCNKSGKWSEPISCIPDCGKTNPVETIPLILHGSQVEAGQWPWAAALFHHESDDTWKLICGGTLISTNAVITAAHCVWKKPPKDLFVVL
;
A
#
# COMPACT_ATOMS: atom_id res chain seq x y z
N ALA A 1 21.23 -0.36 -25.85
CA ALA A 1 20.40 0.09 -24.71
C ALA A 1 19.14 -0.74 -24.67
N VAL A 2 18.62 -1.06 -23.49
CA VAL A 2 17.35 -1.79 -23.33
C VAL A 2 16.43 -0.96 -22.45
N ILE A 3 15.15 -0.96 -22.79
CA ILE A 3 14.09 -0.31 -22.01
C ILE A 3 13.36 -1.40 -21.24
N TYR A 4 13.17 -1.18 -19.94
CA TYR A 4 12.47 -2.10 -19.06
C TYR A 4 11.09 -1.56 -18.69
N GLU A 5 10.15 -2.48 -18.54
CA GLU A 5 8.81 -2.23 -18.03
C GLU A 5 8.62 -2.97 -16.70
N CYS A 6 7.95 -2.32 -15.77
CA CYS A 6 7.60 -2.93 -14.49
C CYS A 6 6.24 -3.62 -14.58
N ALA A 7 5.98 -4.55 -13.67
CA ALA A 7 4.65 -5.13 -13.50
C ALA A 7 3.59 -4.04 -13.22
N GLN A 8 2.33 -4.39 -13.42
CA GLN A 8 1.20 -3.51 -13.13
C GLN A 8 1.29 -2.96 -11.70
N PHE A 9 0.97 -1.67 -11.53
CA PHE A 9 1.04 -0.91 -10.26
C PHE A 9 2.45 -0.55 -9.77
N PHE A 10 3.49 -0.83 -10.56
CA PHE A 10 4.86 -0.40 -10.28
C PHE A 10 5.39 0.51 -11.38
N LYS A 11 6.28 1.43 -11.00
CA LYS A 11 7.01 2.29 -11.93
C LYS A 11 8.52 2.10 -11.80
N PRO A 12 9.27 2.16 -12.91
CA PRO A 12 10.71 2.05 -12.85
C PRO A 12 11.32 3.34 -12.28
N VAL A 13 12.33 3.20 -11.43
CA VAL A 13 13.16 4.34 -10.97
C VAL A 13 13.99 4.90 -12.14
N SER A 14 14.41 4.03 -13.07
CA SER A 14 15.10 4.36 -14.31
C SER A 14 14.57 3.48 -15.44
N LYS A 15 14.37 4.04 -16.63
CA LYS A 15 13.88 3.30 -17.81
C LYS A 15 15.00 2.73 -18.68
N LEU A 16 16.26 3.10 -18.42
CA LEU A 16 17.35 2.87 -19.37
C LEU A 16 18.48 2.08 -18.71
N ALA A 17 18.72 0.88 -19.24
CA ALA A 17 19.95 0.13 -18.96
C ALA A 17 20.97 0.39 -20.07
N LEU A 18 22.17 0.81 -19.68
CA LEU A 18 23.29 1.08 -20.59
C LEU A 18 24.31 -0.06 -20.49
N CYS A 19 24.74 -0.56 -21.64
CA CYS A 19 25.86 -1.49 -21.72
C CYS A 19 27.13 -0.70 -22.04
N ASN A 20 28.16 -0.86 -21.20
CA ASN A 20 29.45 -0.21 -21.44
C ASN A 20 30.28 -1.01 -22.46
N LYS A 21 31.41 -0.43 -22.91
CA LYS A 21 32.30 -1.06 -23.90
C LYS A 21 32.95 -2.36 -23.41
N SER A 22 32.96 -2.60 -22.09
CA SER A 22 33.45 -3.84 -21.48
C SER A 22 32.39 -4.94 -21.41
N GLY A 23 31.18 -4.70 -21.94
CA GLY A 23 30.08 -5.66 -21.91
C GLY A 23 29.35 -5.73 -20.56
N LYS A 24 29.58 -4.78 -19.65
CA LYS A 24 28.90 -4.71 -18.35
C LYS A 24 27.71 -3.76 -18.44
N TRP A 25 26.56 -4.21 -17.96
CA TRP A 25 25.37 -3.38 -17.80
C TRP A 25 25.50 -2.43 -16.60
N SER A 26 24.84 -1.29 -16.70
CA SER A 26 24.57 -0.39 -15.57
C SER A 26 23.78 -1.11 -14.46
N GLU A 27 23.71 -0.51 -13.27
CA GLU A 27 22.97 -1.06 -12.12
C GLU A 27 21.55 -1.55 -12.48
N PRO A 28 21.05 -2.61 -11.81
CA PRO A 28 19.73 -3.14 -12.06
C PRO A 28 18.64 -2.09 -11.91
N ILE A 29 17.66 -2.12 -12.80
CA ILE A 29 16.50 -1.24 -12.71
C ILE A 29 15.62 -1.70 -11.55
N SER A 30 15.36 -0.78 -10.62
CA SER A 30 14.43 -1.01 -9.52
C SER A 30 13.02 -0.58 -9.90
N CYS A 31 12.04 -1.42 -9.60
CA CYS A 31 10.61 -1.10 -9.70
C CYS A 31 10.08 -0.71 -8.32
N ILE A 32 9.44 0.44 -8.22
CA ILE A 32 8.83 0.93 -6.98
C ILE A 32 7.30 0.99 -7.13
N PRO A 33 6.52 0.80 -6.06
CA PRO A 33 5.07 0.96 -6.12
C PRO A 33 4.69 2.34 -6.66
N ASP A 34 3.69 2.38 -7.53
CA ASP A 34 3.13 3.62 -8.02
C ASP A 34 2.02 4.11 -7.09
N CYS A 35 2.43 4.87 -6.06
CA CYS A 35 1.56 5.28 -4.96
C CYS A 35 0.59 6.42 -5.31
N GLY A 36 -0.48 6.56 -4.52
CA GLY A 36 -1.38 7.73 -4.55
C GLY A 36 -2.32 7.78 -5.75
N LYS A 37 -2.46 6.67 -6.48
CA LYS A 37 -3.39 6.55 -7.62
C LYS A 37 -4.67 5.85 -7.21
N THR A 38 -5.80 6.49 -7.45
CA THR A 38 -7.12 5.87 -7.35
C THR A 38 -7.67 5.59 -8.74
N ASN A 39 -8.71 4.76 -8.82
CA ASN A 39 -9.57 4.82 -10.00
C ASN A 39 -10.19 6.24 -10.11
N PRO A 40 -10.35 6.78 -11.34
CA PRO A 40 -10.87 8.12 -11.53
C PRO A 40 -12.28 8.21 -10.97
N VAL A 41 -12.40 8.85 -9.82
CA VAL A 41 -13.65 9.21 -9.17
C VAL A 41 -13.51 10.68 -8.78
N GLU A 42 -14.52 11.49 -9.07
CA GLU A 42 -14.58 12.85 -8.55
C GLU A 42 -14.52 12.79 -7.02
N THR A 43 -13.44 13.30 -6.44
CA THR A 43 -13.29 13.33 -4.99
C THR A 43 -14.21 14.41 -4.42
N ILE A 44 -15.17 14.01 -3.58
CA ILE A 44 -15.95 14.95 -2.78
C ILE A 44 -15.07 15.30 -1.56
N PRO A 45 -14.64 16.56 -1.40
CA PRO A 45 -13.67 16.93 -0.35
C PRO A 45 -14.25 16.84 1.07
N LEU A 46 -15.57 16.72 1.21
CA LEU A 46 -16.27 16.67 2.49
C LEU A 46 -17.03 15.35 2.65
N ILE A 47 -16.74 14.63 3.73
CA ILE A 47 -17.46 13.44 4.13
C ILE A 47 -18.57 13.85 5.11
N LEU A 48 -19.78 14.06 4.60
CA LEU A 48 -21.01 14.18 5.40
C LEU A 48 -21.78 12.87 5.27
N HIS A 49 -21.99 12.15 6.40
CA HIS A 49 -22.63 10.83 6.47
C HIS A 49 -21.91 9.68 5.74
N GLY A 50 -20.85 9.98 4.97
CA GLY A 50 -20.12 8.99 4.20
C GLY A 50 -20.91 8.45 3.02
N SER A 51 -20.20 7.74 2.15
CA SER A 51 -20.78 6.95 1.08
C SER A 51 -20.09 5.60 1.07
N GLN A 52 -20.82 4.57 0.62
CA GLN A 52 -20.19 3.29 0.36
C GLN A 52 -19.13 3.45 -0.74
N VAL A 53 -18.02 2.73 -0.60
CA VAL A 53 -16.91 2.71 -1.55
C VAL A 53 -16.84 1.35 -2.23
N GLU A 54 -16.41 1.33 -3.48
CA GLU A 54 -16.17 0.11 -4.24
C GLU A 54 -14.83 -0.54 -3.84
N ALA A 55 -14.71 -1.85 -4.06
CA ALA A 55 -13.46 -2.57 -3.83
C ALA A 55 -12.33 -1.98 -4.69
N GLY A 56 -11.20 -1.66 -4.06
CA GLY A 56 -10.05 -1.04 -4.73
C GLY A 56 -10.22 0.44 -5.07
N GLN A 57 -11.33 1.10 -4.70
CA GLN A 57 -11.49 2.55 -4.92
C GLN A 57 -10.43 3.38 -4.17
N TRP A 58 -10.08 2.94 -2.96
CA TRP A 58 -9.00 3.49 -2.15
C TRP A 58 -7.99 2.38 -1.85
N PRO A 59 -7.04 2.09 -2.76
CA PRO A 59 -6.18 0.90 -2.69
C PRO A 59 -5.29 0.82 -1.44
N TRP A 60 -5.12 1.95 -0.75
CA TRP A 60 -4.32 2.03 0.47
C TRP A 60 -5.14 1.94 1.74
N ALA A 61 -6.48 1.90 1.68
CA ALA A 61 -7.31 1.76 2.87
C ALA A 61 -7.03 0.40 3.53
N ALA A 62 -6.70 0.41 4.82
CA ALA A 62 -6.49 -0.81 5.60
C ALA A 62 -7.43 -0.83 6.80
N ALA A 63 -7.88 -2.02 7.17
CA ALA A 63 -8.69 -2.29 8.34
C ALA A 63 -7.87 -3.09 9.36
N LEU A 64 -7.84 -2.63 10.61
CA LEU A 64 -7.13 -3.28 11.72
C LEU A 64 -8.14 -3.98 12.61
N PHE A 65 -7.98 -5.28 12.76
CA PHE A 65 -8.77 -6.14 13.63
C PHE A 65 -7.96 -6.55 14.86
N HIS A 66 -8.63 -6.63 16.00
CA HIS A 66 -8.08 -7.15 17.24
C HIS A 66 -8.81 -8.41 17.68
N HIS A 67 -8.06 -9.41 18.14
CA HIS A 67 -8.62 -10.59 18.78
C HIS A 67 -8.97 -10.26 20.23
N GLU A 68 -10.25 -10.37 20.56
CA GLU A 68 -10.81 -10.04 21.87
C GLU A 68 -10.97 -11.29 22.74
N SER A 69 -11.19 -11.09 24.05
CA SER A 69 -11.31 -12.20 25.02
C SER A 69 -12.50 -13.12 24.78
N ASP A 70 -13.50 -12.67 24.02
CA ASP A 70 -14.65 -13.47 23.59
C ASP A 70 -14.36 -14.34 22.35
N ASP A 71 -13.09 -14.47 21.98
CA ASP A 71 -12.57 -15.21 20.82
C ASP A 71 -13.05 -14.64 19.47
N THR A 72 -13.42 -13.35 19.43
CA THR A 72 -13.86 -12.67 18.21
C THR A 72 -12.83 -11.68 17.68
N TRP A 73 -12.82 -11.48 16.36
CA TRP A 73 -12.05 -10.41 15.71
C TRP A 73 -12.92 -9.17 15.57
N LYS A 74 -12.55 -8.08 16.25
CA LYS A 74 -13.27 -6.79 16.16
C LYS A 74 -12.46 -5.77 15.37
N LEU A 75 -13.13 -5.07 14.46
CA LEU A 75 -12.55 -3.91 13.79
C LEU A 75 -12.32 -2.82 14.82
N ILE A 76 -11.06 -2.44 15.04
CA ILE A 76 -10.69 -1.46 16.05
C ILE A 76 -10.27 -0.11 15.47
N CYS A 77 -9.65 -0.12 14.28
CA CYS A 77 -9.06 1.07 13.67
C CYS A 77 -8.94 0.92 12.15
N GLY A 78 -8.68 2.04 11.48
CA GLY A 78 -8.18 2.07 10.11
C GLY A 78 -6.67 2.23 10.02
N GLY A 79 -6.13 2.05 8.82
CA GLY A 79 -4.73 2.27 8.47
C GLY A 79 -4.56 2.67 7.02
N THR A 80 -3.32 2.96 6.64
CA THR A 80 -2.95 3.31 5.27
C THR A 80 -1.74 2.50 4.82
N LEU A 81 -1.87 1.76 3.72
CA LEU A 81 -0.75 1.07 3.08
C LEU A 81 0.22 2.10 2.48
N ILE A 82 1.46 2.12 2.96
CA ILE A 82 2.50 3.08 2.53
C ILE A 82 3.63 2.42 1.71
N SER A 83 3.70 1.09 1.72
CA SER A 83 4.64 0.31 0.91
C SER A 83 4.08 -1.09 0.67
N THR A 84 4.83 -1.97 -0.01
CA THR A 84 4.39 -3.34 -0.28
C THR A 84 4.17 -4.19 0.98
N ASN A 85 4.69 -3.78 2.14
CA ASN A 85 4.64 -4.56 3.37
C ASN A 85 4.46 -3.73 4.65
N ALA A 86 4.11 -2.44 4.53
CA ALA A 86 3.96 -1.57 5.70
C ALA A 86 2.65 -0.77 5.63
N VAL A 87 1.91 -0.82 6.73
CA VAL A 87 0.70 -0.03 6.99
C VAL A 87 0.99 0.94 8.13
N ILE A 88 0.65 2.21 7.93
CA ILE A 88 0.70 3.24 8.98
C ILE A 88 -0.68 3.38 9.64
N THR A 89 -0.70 3.60 10.94
CA THR A 89 -1.92 3.81 11.74
C THR A 89 -1.62 4.72 12.94
N ALA A 90 -2.63 5.02 13.77
CA ALA A 90 -2.43 5.79 14.99
C ALA A 90 -1.81 4.94 16.11
N ALA A 91 -0.90 5.51 16.90
CA ALA A 91 -0.22 4.79 17.98
C ALA A 91 -1.19 4.18 19.01
N HIS A 92 -2.28 4.88 19.33
CA HIS A 92 -3.28 4.38 20.29
C HIS A 92 -4.02 3.12 19.80
N CYS A 93 -4.01 2.85 18.49
CA CYS A 93 -4.57 1.63 17.93
C CYS A 93 -3.75 0.39 18.27
N VAL A 94 -2.43 0.53 18.53
CA VAL A 94 -1.50 -0.62 18.59
C VAL A 94 -0.59 -0.66 19.82
N TRP A 95 -0.37 0.45 20.54
CA TRP A 95 0.64 0.57 21.61
C TRP A 95 0.55 -0.48 22.74
N LYS A 96 -0.65 -0.99 23.05
CA LYS A 96 -0.87 -2.05 24.07
C LYS A 96 -1.50 -3.31 23.49
N LYS A 97 -1.32 -3.55 22.20
CA LYS A 97 -1.88 -4.71 21.52
C LYS A 97 -0.73 -5.61 21.05
N PRO A 98 -0.61 -6.84 21.55
CA PRO A 98 0.43 -7.74 21.10
C PRO A 98 0.20 -8.09 19.61
N PRO A 99 1.25 -8.19 18.79
CA PRO A 99 1.11 -8.42 17.34
C PRO A 99 0.32 -9.66 16.96
N LYS A 100 0.38 -10.73 17.76
CA LYS A 100 -0.37 -11.98 17.53
C LYS A 100 -1.89 -11.80 17.60
N ASP A 101 -2.37 -10.77 18.30
CA ASP A 101 -3.79 -10.49 18.48
C ASP A 101 -4.22 -9.35 17.54
N LEU A 102 -3.42 -9.04 16.50
CA LEU A 102 -3.69 -8.03 15.49
C LEU A 102 -3.71 -8.66 14.10
N PHE A 103 -4.70 -8.28 13.31
CA PHE A 103 -4.83 -8.70 11.92
C PHE A 103 -5.14 -7.48 11.04
N VAL A 104 -4.48 -7.38 9.89
CA VAL A 104 -4.63 -6.26 8.96
C VAL A 104 -5.21 -6.77 7.65
N VAL A 105 -6.29 -6.13 7.20
CA VAL A 105 -6.95 -6.41 5.92
C VAL A 105 -6.81 -5.18 5.02
N LEU A 106 -6.55 -5.42 3.73
CA LEU A 106 -6.51 -4.42 2.66
C LEU A 106 -7.71 -4.59 1.74
#